data_AF-A0A250WTC1-F1
#
_entry.id   AF-A0A250WTC1-F1
#
_cell.length_a   1.000
_cell.length_b   1.000
_cell.length_c   1.000
_cell.angle_alpha   90.00
_cell.angle_beta   90.00
_cell.angle_gamma   90.00
#
_symmetry.space_group_name_H-M   'P 1'
#
loop_
_entity.id
_entity.type
_entity.pdbx_description
1 polymer ?
#
loop_
_entity_poly.entity_id
_entity_poly.type
_entity_poly.pdbx_seq_one_letter_code
_entity_poly.pdbx_strand_id
1 'polypeptide(L)'
;MHCYKLHALLLFAPVSPRLGARLPSGRTPKYVCYHYPSTSASLPGKKQGPDPGGPDKRRRLGEILLPFVDMLQGRSQTIRRSSYQEVLTQDDWKSPIYTLLFTQVLIYLASSYVTSMPASGFMSIQQLQWWQIVTNGLMSVTLQQLFESMFFTYIFGRPVERSYGLVGVWMAVLFAVVGANALLVWVAHSVTGTLALPCSSSPVGVLGLLFVGLVFPRLLRKPLEVACLAPFALWSVTQRCIPMSSMVIVDGLKVGHLVHLSGGLAGSLIAYTILSAVKLIKENAKKVERDKALKDKAAAVDETMSGILNSAADAATYMVKKLDK
;
A
#
# COMPACT_ATOMS: atom_id res chain seq x y z
N MET A 1 -0.64 -0.43 -48.12
CA MET A 1 -0.52 -1.85 -48.53
C MET A 1 0.09 -2.64 -47.37
N HIS A 2 -0.24 -3.93 -47.24
CA HIS A 2 0.19 -4.77 -46.12
C HIS A 2 1.65 -5.24 -46.24
N CYS A 3 2.32 -5.44 -45.10
CA CYS A 3 2.71 -6.80 -44.70
C CYS A 3 2.94 -6.87 -43.17
N TYR A 4 2.56 -7.97 -42.54
CA TYR A 4 2.72 -8.20 -41.09
C TYR A 4 3.81 -9.26 -40.80
N LYS A 5 4.54 -9.06 -39.70
CA LYS A 5 5.19 -10.06 -38.83
C LYS A 5 5.63 -9.29 -37.58
N LEU A 6 5.10 -9.48 -36.38
CA LEU A 6 4.81 -10.70 -35.64
C LEU A 6 6.06 -11.57 -35.44
N HIS A 7 6.67 -11.47 -34.26
CA HIS A 7 7.23 -12.59 -33.51
C HIS A 7 7.52 -12.15 -32.07
N ALA A 8 7.26 -13.06 -31.12
CA ALA A 8 7.76 -12.98 -29.75
C ALA A 8 8.82 -14.08 -29.55
N LEU A 9 9.51 -14.06 -28.39
CA LEU A 9 10.46 -15.10 -27.95
C LEU A 9 11.65 -15.36 -28.89
N LEU A 10 12.84 -14.80 -28.58
CA LEU A 10 13.94 -15.58 -27.97
C LEU A 10 15.18 -14.72 -27.63
N LEU A 11 16.19 -15.42 -27.09
CA LEU A 11 17.45 -14.93 -26.53
C LEU A 11 18.49 -14.48 -27.59
N PHE A 12 19.60 -13.92 -27.08
CA PHE A 12 20.86 -13.56 -27.74
C PHE A 12 20.93 -12.24 -28.53
N ALA A 13 22.00 -11.49 -28.26
CA ALA A 13 22.54 -10.45 -29.14
C ALA A 13 23.60 -11.06 -30.07
N PRO A 14 23.95 -10.36 -31.18
CA PRO A 14 25.26 -9.72 -31.14
C PRO A 14 25.37 -8.32 -31.79
N VAL A 15 26.53 -7.74 -31.51
CA VAL A 15 27.20 -6.50 -31.92
C VAL A 15 26.95 -5.95 -33.36
N SER A 16 26.98 -4.61 -33.43
CA SER A 16 27.10 -3.65 -34.56
C SER A 16 28.27 -3.94 -35.56
N PRO A 17 28.62 -3.11 -36.60
CA PRO A 17 28.15 -1.73 -36.93
C PRO A 17 28.00 -1.34 -38.42
N ARG A 18 27.57 -0.09 -38.69
CA ARG A 18 28.21 0.82 -39.68
C ARG A 18 27.79 2.29 -39.52
N LEU A 19 28.58 3.20 -40.12
CA LEU A 19 28.47 4.67 -39.99
C LEU A 19 27.60 5.32 -41.08
N GLY A 20 27.03 6.48 -40.76
CA GLY A 20 26.44 7.48 -41.68
C GLY A 20 26.35 8.83 -40.94
N ALA A 21 26.58 9.97 -41.60
CA ALA A 21 26.99 11.19 -40.90
C ALA A 21 26.36 12.52 -41.41
N ARG A 22 26.56 13.55 -40.56
CA ARG A 22 26.32 15.00 -40.75
C ARG A 22 24.93 15.57 -40.39
N LEU A 23 24.99 16.87 -40.13
CA LEU A 23 24.07 17.82 -39.47
C LEU A 23 23.82 18.99 -40.48
N PRO A 24 22.80 19.89 -40.34
CA PRO A 24 22.60 20.67 -39.11
C PRO A 24 21.19 21.17 -38.72
N SER A 25 21.11 21.58 -37.44
CA SER A 25 20.39 22.75 -36.90
C SER A 25 19.04 23.20 -37.51
N GLY A 26 17.95 22.80 -36.83
CA GLY A 26 16.64 23.49 -36.85
C GLY A 26 15.85 23.03 -35.62
N ARG A 27 15.37 23.95 -34.76
CA ARG A 27 14.81 23.57 -33.45
C ARG A 27 13.33 23.15 -33.54
N THR A 28 13.08 21.86 -33.33
CA THR A 28 11.81 21.33 -32.79
C THR A 28 12.12 20.41 -31.61
N PRO A 29 11.21 20.27 -30.62
CA PRO A 29 11.43 19.38 -29.48
C PRO A 29 11.35 17.92 -29.94
N LYS A 30 12.52 17.29 -30.12
CA LYS A 30 12.60 15.87 -30.43
C LYS A 30 12.21 15.04 -29.20
N TYR A 31 11.12 14.28 -29.31
CA TYR A 31 10.89 13.14 -28.43
C TYR A 31 11.99 12.11 -28.70
N VAL A 32 12.79 11.77 -27.69
CA VAL A 32 13.90 10.82 -27.83
C VAL A 32 13.65 9.58 -27.00
N CYS A 33 13.19 8.51 -27.66
CA CYS A 33 13.21 7.17 -27.09
C CYS A 33 14.65 6.67 -27.06
N TYR A 34 15.15 6.29 -25.87
CA TYR A 34 16.45 5.65 -25.70
C TYR A 34 16.27 4.19 -25.28
N HIS A 35 16.96 3.28 -25.97
CA HIS A 35 17.11 1.90 -25.52
C HIS A 35 18.15 1.80 -24.40
N TYR A 36 17.93 0.90 -23.45
CA TYR A 36 18.86 0.62 -22.35
C TYR A 36 19.82 -0.53 -22.70
N PRO A 37 21.13 -0.42 -22.38
CA PRO A 37 22.05 -1.56 -22.39
C PRO A 37 21.87 -2.41 -21.13
N SER A 38 21.99 -3.74 -21.27
CA SER A 38 21.92 -4.69 -20.16
C SER A 38 23.31 -5.01 -19.59
N THR A 39 23.57 -4.64 -18.34
CA THR A 39 24.78 -5.03 -17.61
C THR A 39 24.57 -6.33 -16.81
N SER A 40 25.15 -7.42 -17.31
CA SER A 40 25.21 -8.71 -16.61
C SER A 40 26.33 -8.71 -15.56
N ALA A 41 25.98 -8.80 -14.27
CA ALA A 41 26.94 -8.98 -13.19
C ALA A 41 27.25 -10.47 -12.96
N SER A 42 28.54 -10.83 -12.88
CA SER A 42 29.01 -12.19 -12.63
C SER A 42 29.37 -12.44 -11.17
N LEU A 43 29.10 -13.65 -10.70
CA LEU A 43 29.67 -14.26 -9.48
C LEU A 43 30.46 -15.50 -9.92
N PRO A 44 31.63 -15.76 -9.33
CA PRO A 44 31.67 -16.81 -8.29
C PRO A 44 32.70 -16.56 -7.16
N GLY A 45 32.57 -17.31 -6.06
CA GLY A 45 33.50 -17.19 -4.92
C GLY A 45 33.31 -18.24 -3.81
N LYS A 46 33.33 -19.54 -4.13
CA LYS A 46 33.29 -20.62 -3.13
C LYS A 46 34.65 -20.76 -2.42
N LYS A 47 34.65 -20.95 -1.09
CA LYS A 47 35.72 -21.61 -0.33
C LYS A 47 35.14 -22.51 0.76
N GLN A 48 35.89 -23.53 1.18
CA GLN A 48 35.51 -24.58 2.12
C GLN A 48 36.20 -24.38 3.50
N GLY A 49 35.79 -25.14 4.52
CA GLY A 49 36.47 -25.24 5.83
C GLY A 49 37.68 -26.21 5.78
N PRO A 50 38.07 -26.90 6.88
CA PRO A 50 37.40 -27.10 8.18
C PRO A 50 38.19 -26.42 9.34
N ASP A 51 38.33 -26.85 10.62
CA ASP A 51 37.92 -28.02 11.45
C ASP A 51 37.87 -27.61 12.97
N PRO A 52 37.41 -28.46 13.93
CA PRO A 52 37.14 -28.05 15.32
C PRO A 52 38.14 -28.52 16.40
N GLY A 53 38.10 -27.87 17.57
CA GLY A 53 38.73 -28.34 18.82
C GLY A 53 38.35 -27.49 20.05
N GLY A 54 38.40 -28.07 21.26
CA GLY A 54 38.22 -27.35 22.54
C GLY A 54 36.90 -27.64 23.29
N PRO A 55 36.90 -28.42 24.39
CA PRO A 55 35.67 -28.96 25.00
C PRO A 55 35.16 -28.18 26.25
N ASP A 56 34.79 -26.90 26.13
CA ASP A 56 34.19 -26.15 27.27
C ASP A 56 33.04 -25.18 26.91
N LYS A 57 32.06 -25.66 26.14
CA LYS A 57 30.82 -24.90 25.84
C LYS A 57 29.50 -25.61 26.17
N ARG A 58 29.53 -26.91 26.51
CA ARG A 58 28.30 -27.71 26.68
C ARG A 58 27.42 -27.28 27.86
N ARG A 59 27.95 -26.66 28.92
CA ARG A 59 27.13 -26.16 30.06
C ARG A 59 26.43 -24.82 29.81
N ARG A 60 26.94 -23.94 28.94
CA ARG A 60 26.29 -22.63 28.64
C ARG A 60 25.36 -22.64 27.42
N LEU A 61 25.44 -23.66 26.55
CA LEU A 61 24.47 -23.78 25.46
C LEU A 61 23.09 -24.29 25.92
N GLY A 62 22.99 -25.01 27.03
CA GLY A 62 21.71 -25.57 27.50
C GLY A 62 20.66 -24.50 27.77
N GLU A 63 21.00 -23.48 28.55
CA GLU A 63 20.10 -22.39 28.93
C GLU A 63 19.69 -21.48 27.75
N ILE A 64 20.54 -21.41 26.71
CA ILE A 64 20.27 -20.62 25.49
C ILE A 64 19.48 -21.45 24.45
N LEU A 65 19.67 -22.77 24.40
CA LEU A 65 18.95 -23.65 23.48
C LEU A 65 17.58 -24.10 23.99
N LEU A 66 17.30 -24.11 25.30
CA LEU A 66 15.99 -24.54 25.83
C LEU A 66 14.80 -23.81 25.15
N PRO A 67 14.76 -22.47 25.03
CA PRO A 67 13.70 -21.77 24.29
C PRO A 67 13.64 -22.12 22.80
N PHE A 68 14.77 -22.48 22.19
CA PHE A 68 14.88 -22.84 20.78
C PHE A 68 14.46 -24.30 20.51
N VAL A 69 14.67 -25.18 21.50
CA VAL A 69 14.22 -26.58 21.48
C VAL A 69 12.71 -26.64 21.71
N ASP A 70 12.15 -25.84 22.63
CA ASP A 70 10.69 -25.70 22.77
C ASP A 70 10.03 -25.16 21.49
N MET A 71 10.69 -24.20 20.82
CA MET A 71 10.26 -23.69 19.51
C MET A 71 10.28 -24.77 18.41
N LEU A 72 11.24 -25.70 18.44
CA LEU A 72 11.37 -26.79 17.47
C LEU A 72 10.53 -28.04 17.81
N GLN A 73 10.26 -28.32 19.08
CA GLN A 73 9.41 -29.43 19.53
C GLN A 73 7.90 -29.12 19.43
N GLY A 74 7.54 -27.92 18.96
CA GLY A 74 6.17 -27.58 18.55
C GLY A 74 5.15 -27.49 19.69
N ARG A 75 5.59 -27.49 20.96
CA ARG A 75 4.72 -27.68 22.14
C ARG A 75 4.18 -26.38 22.75
N SER A 76 4.21 -25.25 22.04
CA SER A 76 3.36 -24.09 22.38
C SER A 76 3.16 -23.12 21.21
N GLN A 77 2.10 -23.34 20.40
CA GLN A 77 1.32 -22.28 19.70
C GLN A 77 -0.02 -22.84 19.15
N THR A 78 -0.79 -23.56 19.97
CA THR A 78 -2.18 -23.93 19.63
C THR A 78 -3.11 -22.70 19.55
N ILE A 79 -2.65 -21.53 20.03
CA ILE A 79 -3.40 -20.26 20.09
C ILE A 79 -2.79 -19.22 19.13
N ARG A 80 -2.87 -19.46 17.80
CA ARG A 80 -2.95 -18.39 16.76
C ARG A 80 -3.13 -18.81 15.28
N ARG A 81 -3.19 -20.10 14.93
CA ARG A 81 -3.31 -20.54 13.51
C ARG A 81 -4.47 -19.89 12.73
N SER A 82 -5.59 -19.55 13.38
CA SER A 82 -6.70 -18.80 12.78
C SER A 82 -6.23 -17.57 12.00
N SER A 83 -5.44 -16.70 12.65
CA SER A 83 -5.15 -15.35 12.17
C SER A 83 -4.16 -15.24 11.00
N TYR A 84 -3.68 -16.37 10.46
CA TYR A 84 -2.90 -16.43 9.22
C TYR A 84 -3.52 -17.33 8.14
N GLN A 85 -4.44 -18.23 8.52
CA GLN A 85 -5.16 -19.05 7.55
C GLN A 85 -6.37 -18.28 6.98
N GLU A 86 -7.10 -17.58 7.86
CA GLU A 86 -8.15 -16.60 7.54
C GLU A 86 -7.62 -15.40 6.70
N VAL A 87 -6.30 -15.19 6.68
CA VAL A 87 -5.66 -14.15 5.86
C VAL A 87 -5.72 -14.43 4.35
N LEU A 88 -5.95 -15.70 3.97
CA LEU A 88 -5.99 -16.17 2.58
C LEU A 88 -7.36 -16.70 2.12
N THR A 89 -8.31 -16.98 3.02
CA THR A 89 -9.54 -17.72 2.67
C THR A 89 -10.82 -16.88 2.57
N GLN A 90 -10.78 -15.57 2.77
CA GLN A 90 -11.92 -14.71 2.44
C GLN A 90 -11.85 -14.25 0.98
N ASP A 91 -12.15 -15.19 0.07
CA ASP A 91 -12.30 -14.96 -1.37
C ASP A 91 -13.64 -14.28 -1.71
N ASP A 92 -13.98 -13.22 -0.96
CA ASP A 92 -14.99 -12.27 -1.40
C ASP A 92 -14.45 -11.54 -2.64
N TRP A 93 -14.94 -11.95 -3.82
CA TRP A 93 -14.78 -11.23 -5.09
C TRP A 93 -15.25 -9.76 -5.01
N LYS A 94 -16.07 -9.44 -3.99
CA LYS A 94 -16.52 -8.10 -3.59
C LYS A 94 -15.44 -7.26 -2.90
N SER A 95 -14.23 -7.79 -2.67
CA SER A 95 -13.15 -7.06 -2.01
C SER A 95 -12.77 -5.79 -2.79
N PRO A 96 -12.57 -4.63 -2.11
CA PRO A 96 -12.00 -3.43 -2.72
C PRO A 96 -10.71 -3.68 -3.52
N ILE A 97 -9.92 -4.67 -3.11
CA ILE A 97 -8.64 -4.97 -3.72
C ILE A 97 -8.85 -5.61 -5.09
N TYR A 98 -9.73 -6.61 -5.20
CA TYR A 98 -10.06 -7.19 -6.52
C TYR A 98 -10.70 -6.15 -7.44
N THR A 99 -11.54 -5.24 -6.91
CA THR A 99 -12.06 -4.12 -7.70
C THR A 99 -10.94 -3.23 -8.23
N LEU A 100 -9.98 -2.80 -7.40
CA LEU A 100 -8.83 -1.99 -7.83
C LEU A 100 -7.92 -2.71 -8.82
N LEU A 101 -7.62 -3.99 -8.58
CA LEU A 101 -6.80 -4.82 -9.49
C LEU A 101 -7.46 -4.95 -10.85
N PHE A 102 -8.78 -5.23 -10.89
CA PHE A 102 -9.56 -5.28 -12.11
C PHE A 102 -9.62 -3.92 -12.82
N THR A 103 -9.76 -2.82 -12.08
CA THR A 103 -9.71 -1.46 -12.63
C THR A 103 -8.33 -1.14 -13.25
N GLN A 104 -7.21 -1.50 -12.60
CA GLN A 104 -5.86 -1.34 -13.17
C GLN A 104 -5.70 -2.13 -14.48
N VAL A 105 -6.18 -3.37 -14.53
CA VAL A 105 -6.15 -4.21 -15.74
C VAL A 105 -7.04 -3.63 -16.85
N LEU A 106 -8.28 -3.22 -16.55
CA LEU A 106 -9.17 -2.60 -17.53
C LEU A 106 -8.60 -1.30 -18.11
N ILE A 107 -8.01 -0.44 -17.27
CA ILE A 107 -7.40 0.82 -17.73
C ILE A 107 -6.17 0.54 -18.61
N TYR A 108 -5.37 -0.48 -18.29
CA TYR A 108 -4.24 -0.91 -19.15
C TYR A 108 -4.69 -1.53 -20.48
N LEU A 109 -5.76 -2.33 -20.49
CA LEU A 109 -6.33 -2.88 -21.73
C LEU A 109 -6.95 -1.78 -22.59
N ALA A 110 -7.66 -0.82 -21.98
CA ALA A 110 -8.20 0.34 -22.67
C ALA A 110 -7.08 1.24 -23.25
N SER A 111 -6.05 1.56 -22.47
CA SER A 111 -4.94 2.41 -22.94
C SER A 111 -4.10 1.75 -24.03
N SER A 112 -3.82 0.45 -23.92
CA SER A 112 -3.09 -0.29 -24.96
C SER A 112 -3.89 -0.43 -26.27
N TYR A 113 -5.22 -0.60 -26.20
CA TYR A 113 -6.09 -0.53 -27.38
C TYR A 113 -6.08 0.89 -28.00
N VAL A 114 -6.27 1.94 -27.19
CA VAL A 114 -6.27 3.34 -27.62
C VAL A 114 -4.91 3.79 -28.18
N THR A 115 -3.79 3.20 -27.75
CA THR A 115 -2.45 3.50 -28.30
C THR A 115 -2.29 3.03 -29.75
N SER A 116 -3.23 2.23 -30.27
CA SER A 116 -3.34 1.91 -31.71
C SER A 116 -3.99 3.03 -32.54
N MET A 117 -4.51 4.09 -31.89
CA MET A 117 -5.02 5.32 -32.49
C MET A 117 -3.98 6.46 -32.31
N PRO A 118 -4.01 7.53 -33.13
CA PRO A 118 -3.12 8.67 -32.95
C PRO A 118 -3.22 9.26 -31.52
N ALA A 119 -2.08 9.46 -30.89
CA ALA A 119 -1.95 9.72 -29.45
C ALA A 119 -2.58 11.04 -28.92
N SER A 120 -3.17 11.86 -29.78
CA SER A 120 -3.95 13.05 -29.41
C SER A 120 -5.31 12.71 -28.79
N GLY A 121 -5.83 11.49 -28.96
CA GLY A 121 -7.24 11.17 -28.70
C GLY A 121 -7.72 11.18 -27.24
N PHE A 122 -6.84 10.96 -26.25
CA PHE A 122 -7.27 10.79 -24.83
C PHE A 122 -6.60 11.73 -23.82
N MET A 123 -5.44 12.31 -24.14
CA MET A 123 -4.76 13.30 -23.30
C MET A 123 -4.17 14.43 -24.15
N SER A 124 -5.04 15.33 -24.61
CA SER A 124 -4.57 16.65 -25.06
C SER A 124 -4.01 17.42 -23.87
N ILE A 125 -2.69 17.61 -23.86
CA ILE A 125 -1.95 18.33 -22.80
C ILE A 125 -2.28 19.84 -22.78
N GLN A 126 -3.06 20.34 -23.74
CA GLN A 126 -3.47 21.75 -23.82
C GLN A 126 -4.51 22.15 -22.77
N GLN A 127 -5.29 21.20 -22.22
CA GLN A 127 -6.28 21.47 -21.17
C GLN A 127 -6.34 20.32 -20.15
N LEU A 128 -5.59 20.46 -19.06
CA LEU A 128 -5.61 19.52 -17.94
C LEU A 128 -7.01 19.44 -17.30
N GLN A 129 -7.60 18.25 -17.33
CA GLN A 129 -8.90 17.98 -16.72
C GLN A 129 -8.74 17.33 -15.34
N TRP A 130 -9.63 17.68 -14.39
CA TRP A 130 -9.56 17.17 -13.01
C TRP A 130 -9.59 15.64 -12.93
N TRP A 131 -10.30 14.97 -13.84
CA TRP A 131 -10.38 13.50 -13.88
C TRP A 131 -9.07 12.86 -14.35
N GLN A 132 -8.26 13.54 -15.17
CA GLN A 132 -6.94 13.04 -15.60
C GLN A 132 -5.97 12.91 -14.41
N ILE A 133 -6.10 13.79 -13.40
CA ILE A 133 -5.34 13.74 -12.14
C ILE A 133 -5.64 12.42 -11.39
N VAL A 134 -6.84 11.87 -11.53
CA VAL A 134 -7.23 10.59 -10.89
C VAL A 134 -6.88 9.39 -11.78
N THR A 135 -7.28 9.39 -13.06
CA THR A 135 -7.11 8.23 -13.95
C THR A 135 -5.65 7.93 -14.25
N ASN A 136 -4.79 8.95 -14.31
CA ASN A 136 -3.35 8.75 -14.52
C ASN A 136 -2.70 7.91 -13.40
N GLY A 137 -3.18 8.04 -12.17
CA GLY A 137 -2.73 7.25 -11.03
C GLY A 137 -3.24 5.81 -10.99
N LEU A 138 -4.00 5.38 -12.00
CA LEU A 138 -4.39 3.97 -12.19
C LEU A 138 -3.81 3.39 -13.50
N MET A 139 -3.25 4.22 -14.37
CA MET A 139 -2.64 3.80 -15.63
C MET A 139 -1.20 3.28 -15.41
N SER A 140 -0.85 2.22 -16.12
CA SER A 140 0.52 1.71 -16.26
C SER A 140 0.96 1.79 -17.72
N VAL A 141 2.24 2.09 -17.98
CA VAL A 141 2.80 2.21 -19.34
C VAL A 141 3.30 0.86 -19.85
N THR A 142 3.67 -0.07 -18.96
CA THR A 142 4.23 -1.38 -19.32
C THR A 142 3.56 -2.50 -18.56
N LEU A 143 3.50 -3.68 -19.18
CA LEU A 143 2.98 -4.90 -18.55
C LEU A 143 3.74 -5.28 -17.26
N GLN A 144 5.05 -5.03 -17.21
CA GLN A 144 5.86 -5.24 -16.01
C GLN A 144 5.41 -4.33 -14.85
N GLN A 145 5.17 -3.05 -15.15
CA GLN A 145 4.68 -2.07 -14.19
C GLN A 145 3.26 -2.41 -13.70
N LEU A 146 2.39 -2.91 -14.57
CA LEU A 146 1.05 -3.39 -14.19
C LEU A 146 1.16 -4.55 -13.19
N PHE A 147 1.89 -5.62 -13.51
CA PHE A 147 2.02 -6.77 -12.60
C PHE A 147 2.66 -6.41 -11.26
N GLU A 148 3.66 -5.52 -11.25
CA GLU A 148 4.29 -5.04 -10.02
C GLU A 148 3.34 -4.17 -9.18
N SER A 149 2.59 -3.25 -9.81
CA SER A 149 1.53 -2.47 -9.15
C SER A 149 0.45 -3.38 -8.56
N MET A 150 0.02 -4.40 -9.31
CA MET A 150 -0.97 -5.37 -8.85
C MET A 150 -0.47 -6.18 -7.66
N PHE A 151 0.76 -6.70 -7.72
CA PHE A 151 1.41 -7.46 -6.64
C PHE A 151 1.47 -6.66 -5.33
N PHE A 152 1.93 -5.42 -5.39
CA PHE A 152 2.01 -4.58 -4.18
C PHE A 152 0.65 -4.01 -3.74
N THR A 153 -0.27 -3.74 -4.67
CA THR A 153 -1.67 -3.39 -4.36
C THR A 153 -2.35 -4.53 -3.60
N TYR A 154 -2.10 -5.78 -3.98
CA TYR A 154 -2.59 -6.95 -3.25
C TYR A 154 -1.98 -7.05 -1.85
N ILE A 155 -0.64 -7.01 -1.74
CA ILE A 155 0.07 -7.18 -0.47
C ILE A 155 -0.22 -6.06 0.54
N PHE A 156 -0.18 -4.79 0.12
CA PHE A 156 -0.40 -3.65 1.02
C PHE A 156 -1.87 -3.22 1.13
N GLY A 157 -2.72 -3.60 0.17
CA GLY A 157 -4.17 -3.41 0.25
C GLY A 157 -4.81 -4.21 1.39
N ARG A 158 -4.42 -5.49 1.57
CA ARG A 158 -5.00 -6.37 2.62
C ARG A 158 -4.88 -5.79 4.05
N PRO A 159 -3.74 -5.19 4.46
CA PRO A 159 -3.63 -4.40 5.69
C PRO A 159 -4.57 -3.19 5.81
N VAL A 160 -4.82 -2.44 4.72
CA VAL A 160 -5.75 -1.29 4.73
C VAL A 160 -7.19 -1.76 4.83
N GLU A 161 -7.57 -2.76 4.03
CA GLU A 161 -8.89 -3.39 3.99
C GLU A 161 -9.34 -3.85 5.38
N ARG A 162 -8.49 -4.60 6.10
CA ARG A 162 -8.78 -5.06 7.46
C ARG A 162 -8.83 -3.94 8.52
N SER A 163 -8.23 -2.79 8.24
CA SER A 163 -8.11 -1.68 9.20
C SER A 163 -9.23 -0.63 9.06
N TYR A 164 -9.70 -0.42 7.82
CA TYR A 164 -10.56 0.71 7.41
C TYR A 164 -11.61 0.35 6.34
N GLY A 165 -11.65 -0.89 5.83
CA GLY A 165 -12.62 -1.36 4.84
C GLY A 165 -12.48 -0.75 3.45
N LEU A 166 -13.51 -0.97 2.60
CA LEU A 166 -13.64 -0.46 1.23
C LEU A 166 -13.21 1.01 1.09
N VAL A 167 -13.77 1.89 1.91
CA VAL A 167 -13.51 3.33 1.87
C VAL A 167 -12.02 3.63 2.16
N GLY A 168 -11.42 2.96 3.13
CA GLY A 168 -10.01 3.17 3.46
C GLY A 168 -9.05 2.81 2.34
N VAL A 169 -9.33 1.71 1.61
CA VAL A 169 -8.50 1.28 0.47
C VAL A 169 -8.54 2.31 -0.65
N TRP A 170 -9.74 2.77 -1.04
CA TRP A 170 -9.88 3.82 -2.07
C TRP A 170 -9.29 5.17 -1.62
N MET A 171 -9.54 5.61 -0.38
CA MET A 171 -8.99 6.87 0.14
C MET A 171 -7.45 6.87 0.15
N ALA A 172 -6.82 5.75 0.55
CA ALA A 172 -5.37 5.61 0.54
C ALA A 172 -4.76 5.73 -0.86
N VAL A 173 -5.37 5.08 -1.87
CA VAL A 173 -4.93 5.19 -3.27
C VAL A 173 -5.19 6.59 -3.82
N LEU A 174 -6.42 7.09 -3.71
CA LEU A 174 -6.86 8.34 -4.35
C LEU A 174 -6.09 9.55 -3.81
N PHE A 175 -5.90 9.66 -2.50
CA PHE A 175 -5.15 10.80 -1.95
C PHE A 175 -3.66 10.74 -2.30
N ALA A 176 -3.03 9.55 -2.33
CA ALA A 176 -1.63 9.44 -2.75
C ALA A 176 -1.45 9.79 -4.24
N VAL A 177 -2.37 9.32 -5.10
CA VAL A 177 -2.43 9.67 -6.53
C VAL A 177 -2.64 11.17 -6.74
N VAL A 178 -3.65 11.76 -6.10
CA VAL A 178 -3.98 13.18 -6.25
C VAL A 178 -2.87 14.05 -5.65
N GLY A 179 -2.30 13.68 -4.49
CA GLY A 179 -1.19 14.40 -3.87
C GLY A 179 0.05 14.46 -4.76
N ALA A 180 0.44 13.34 -5.38
CA ALA A 180 1.55 13.31 -6.33
C ALA A 180 1.27 14.09 -7.61
N ASN A 181 0.11 13.85 -8.24
CA ASN A 181 -0.23 14.51 -9.51
C ASN A 181 -0.47 16.01 -9.32
N ALA A 182 -1.06 16.46 -8.21
CA ALA A 182 -1.23 17.88 -7.91
C ALA A 182 0.09 18.58 -7.58
N LEU A 183 0.96 17.96 -6.76
CA LEU A 183 2.28 18.53 -6.49
C LEU A 183 3.15 18.57 -7.76
N LEU A 184 3.05 17.55 -8.61
CA LEU A 184 3.73 17.56 -9.91
C LEU A 184 3.21 18.64 -10.84
N VAL A 185 1.88 18.81 -10.97
CA VAL A 185 1.29 19.89 -11.78
C VAL A 185 1.72 21.26 -11.28
N TRP A 186 1.80 21.46 -9.96
CA TRP A 186 2.26 22.71 -9.36
C TRP A 186 3.74 23.00 -9.65
N VAL A 187 4.64 22.01 -9.49
CA VAL A 187 6.07 22.18 -9.79
C VAL A 187 6.34 22.25 -11.30
N ALA A 188 5.66 21.47 -12.12
CA ALA A 188 5.79 21.55 -13.59
C ALA A 188 5.34 22.93 -14.08
N HIS A 189 4.17 23.41 -13.65
CA HIS A 189 3.68 24.73 -14.04
C HIS A 189 4.65 25.86 -13.64
N SER A 190 5.23 25.84 -12.44
CA SER A 190 6.17 26.88 -12.00
C SER A 190 7.56 26.81 -12.65
N VAL A 191 7.98 25.64 -13.15
CA VAL A 191 9.32 25.41 -13.72
C VAL A 191 9.34 25.46 -15.25
N THR A 192 8.30 24.94 -15.92
CA THR A 192 8.24 24.83 -17.39
C THR A 192 7.11 25.65 -18.03
N GLY A 193 6.19 26.20 -17.24
CA GLY A 193 4.97 26.84 -17.73
C GLY A 193 3.95 25.88 -18.35
N THR A 194 4.21 24.55 -18.36
CA THR A 194 3.34 23.57 -19.05
C THR A 194 2.54 22.70 -18.09
N LEU A 195 1.25 22.51 -18.40
CA LEU A 195 0.31 21.70 -17.62
C LEU A 195 0.33 20.22 -18.06
N ALA A 196 1.51 19.60 -18.04
CA ALA A 196 1.72 18.24 -18.53
C ALA A 196 1.73 17.19 -17.40
N LEU A 197 0.92 16.14 -17.53
CA LEU A 197 0.99 14.94 -16.69
C LEU A 197 1.84 13.85 -17.37
N PRO A 198 2.63 13.06 -16.62
CA PRO A 198 3.36 11.90 -17.13
C PRO A 198 2.38 10.78 -17.46
N CYS A 199 2.77 9.83 -18.32
CA CYS A 199 1.89 8.76 -18.80
C CYS A 199 1.51 7.68 -17.75
N SER A 200 1.78 7.89 -16.46
CA SER A 200 1.41 6.99 -15.35
C SER A 200 1.77 7.64 -14.02
N SER A 201 0.97 7.41 -12.97
CA SER A 201 1.44 7.48 -11.57
C SER A 201 0.94 6.32 -10.68
N SER A 202 0.55 5.20 -11.28
CA SER A 202 0.13 3.96 -10.60
C SER A 202 1.03 3.47 -9.44
N PRO A 203 2.38 3.52 -9.52
CA PRO A 203 3.25 3.16 -8.38
C PRO A 203 3.04 4.02 -7.13
N VAL A 204 2.45 5.21 -7.25
CA VAL A 204 2.15 6.07 -6.09
C VAL A 204 0.85 5.66 -5.39
N GLY A 205 -0.12 5.07 -6.10
CA GLY A 205 -1.28 4.44 -5.46
C GLY A 205 -0.86 3.31 -4.51
N VAL A 206 0.17 2.54 -4.89
CA VAL A 206 0.83 1.55 -4.04
C VAL A 206 1.51 2.18 -2.82
N LEU A 207 2.18 3.33 -2.98
CA LEU A 207 2.77 4.09 -1.87
C LEU A 207 1.70 4.46 -0.82
N GLY A 208 0.51 4.88 -1.26
CA GLY A 208 -0.65 5.13 -0.41
C GLY A 208 -1.02 3.93 0.45
N LEU A 209 -1.18 2.75 -0.16
CA LEU A 209 -1.50 1.51 0.54
C LEU A 209 -0.39 1.07 1.51
N LEU A 210 0.88 1.23 1.12
CA LEU A 210 2.04 0.95 1.97
C LEU A 210 2.03 1.83 3.24
N PHE A 211 1.86 3.15 3.09
CA PHE A 211 1.98 4.07 4.22
C PHE A 211 0.76 4.03 5.15
N VAL A 212 -0.46 4.04 4.59
CA VAL A 212 -1.71 3.95 5.37
C VAL A 212 -1.89 2.56 6.00
N GLY A 213 -1.50 1.49 5.28
CA GLY A 213 -1.75 0.11 5.68
C GLY A 213 -0.68 -0.55 6.52
N LEU A 214 0.58 -0.11 6.39
CA LEU A 214 1.73 -0.71 7.09
C LEU A 214 2.53 0.31 7.90
N VAL A 215 3.07 1.37 7.26
CA VAL A 215 4.06 2.24 7.92
C VAL A 215 3.46 2.99 9.11
N PHE A 216 2.51 3.92 8.89
CA PHE A 216 1.97 4.75 9.97
C PHE A 216 1.33 3.95 11.13
N PRO A 217 0.48 2.92 10.90
CA PRO A 217 -0.15 2.19 12.01
C PRO A 217 0.76 1.19 12.73
N ARG A 218 1.94 0.81 12.17
CA ARG A 218 2.81 -0.21 12.77
C ARG A 218 4.23 0.21 13.09
N LEU A 219 4.73 1.36 12.63
CA LEU A 219 6.11 1.82 12.90
C LEU A 219 6.51 1.70 14.38
N LEU A 220 5.65 2.16 15.30
CA LEU A 220 5.89 2.11 16.75
C LEU A 220 5.53 0.77 17.42
N ARG A 221 4.77 -0.11 16.73
CA ARG A 221 4.22 -1.36 17.31
C ARG A 221 4.92 -2.63 16.81
N LYS A 222 5.51 -2.56 15.62
CA LYS A 222 6.25 -3.64 14.95
C LYS A 222 7.34 -3.03 14.03
N PRO A 223 8.36 -2.35 14.59
CA PRO A 223 9.38 -1.69 13.78
C PRO A 223 10.09 -2.67 12.82
N LEU A 224 10.30 -3.92 13.21
CA LEU A 224 10.93 -4.94 12.35
C LEU A 224 10.09 -5.29 11.09
N GLU A 225 8.75 -5.39 11.23
CA GLU A 225 7.85 -5.66 10.08
C GLU A 225 7.95 -4.52 9.06
N VAL A 226 7.96 -3.27 9.54
CA VAL A 226 8.10 -2.07 8.71
C VAL A 226 9.51 -1.97 8.11
N ALA A 227 10.56 -2.23 8.90
CA ALA A 227 11.96 -2.13 8.46
C ALA A 227 12.35 -3.15 7.38
N CYS A 228 11.73 -4.34 7.35
CA CYS A 228 11.96 -5.31 6.28
C CYS A 228 11.12 -5.02 5.02
N LEU A 229 9.84 -4.64 5.16
CA LEU A 229 8.92 -4.51 4.03
C LEU A 229 8.95 -3.12 3.36
N ALA A 230 9.05 -2.05 4.14
CA ALA A 230 8.93 -0.69 3.60
C ALA A 230 10.11 -0.29 2.69
N PRO A 231 11.40 -0.59 2.98
CA PRO A 231 12.49 -0.25 2.08
C PRO A 231 12.42 -0.97 0.72
N PHE A 232 11.98 -2.23 0.70
CA PHE A 232 11.79 -2.99 -0.54
C PHE A 232 10.70 -2.36 -1.43
N ALA A 233 9.56 -2.03 -0.84
CA ALA A 233 8.45 -1.38 -1.54
C ALA A 233 8.79 0.05 -1.99
N LEU A 234 9.44 0.85 -1.12
CA LEU A 234 9.95 2.19 -1.45
C LEU A 234 10.96 2.15 -2.61
N TRP A 235 11.87 1.17 -2.60
CA TRP A 235 12.84 0.98 -3.68
C TRP A 235 12.15 0.70 -5.01
N SER A 236 11.23 -0.28 -5.05
CA SER A 236 10.43 -0.59 -6.25
C SER A 236 9.68 0.64 -6.79
N VAL A 237 8.88 1.30 -5.94
CA VAL A 237 8.10 2.48 -6.32
C VAL A 237 9.01 3.59 -6.84
N THR A 238 10.13 3.86 -6.16
CA THR A 238 11.10 4.87 -6.59
C THR A 238 11.71 4.53 -7.95
N GLN A 239 12.12 3.28 -8.18
CA GLN A 239 12.65 2.82 -9.47
C GLN A 239 11.64 2.99 -10.62
N ARG A 240 10.34 2.84 -10.36
CA ARG A 240 9.29 3.13 -11.36
C ARG A 240 8.97 4.61 -11.54
N CYS A 241 9.28 5.46 -10.56
CA CYS A 241 9.21 6.92 -10.70
C CYS A 241 10.44 7.54 -11.38
N ILE A 242 11.61 6.87 -11.39
CA ILE A 242 12.85 7.39 -12.00
C ILE A 242 12.69 7.79 -13.48
N PRO A 243 11.99 7.06 -14.37
CA PRO A 243 11.75 7.52 -15.75
C PRO A 243 11.06 8.89 -15.84
N MET A 244 10.16 9.19 -14.89
CA MET A 244 9.40 10.45 -14.79
C MET A 244 10.28 11.62 -14.33
N SER A 245 11.49 11.34 -13.79
CA SER A 245 12.48 12.37 -13.44
C SER A 245 12.88 13.25 -14.63
N SER A 246 12.79 12.72 -15.85
CA SER A 246 13.08 13.44 -17.09
C SER A 246 12.10 14.57 -17.41
N MET A 247 10.92 14.58 -16.79
CA MET A 247 9.83 15.49 -17.11
C MET A 247 9.87 16.82 -16.34
N VAL A 248 10.52 16.84 -15.18
CA VAL A 248 10.67 18.05 -14.35
C VAL A 248 12.15 18.17 -13.98
N ILE A 249 12.80 19.19 -14.56
CA ILE A 249 14.21 19.48 -14.39
C ILE A 249 14.33 20.88 -13.76
N VAL A 250 14.91 20.95 -12.55
CA VAL A 250 15.16 22.20 -11.81
C VAL A 250 16.67 22.33 -11.67
N ASP A 251 17.25 23.44 -12.12
CA ASP A 251 18.70 23.71 -12.09
C ASP A 251 19.57 22.57 -12.66
N GLY A 252 19.06 21.90 -13.70
CA GLY A 252 19.69 20.73 -14.34
C GLY A 252 19.44 19.40 -13.62
N LEU A 253 18.90 19.40 -12.40
CA LEU A 253 18.58 18.22 -11.61
C LEU A 253 17.22 17.63 -11.98
N LYS A 254 17.18 16.32 -12.22
CA LYS A 254 15.98 15.57 -12.63
C LYS A 254 15.08 15.23 -11.41
N VAL A 255 14.33 16.21 -10.93
CA VAL A 255 13.58 16.12 -9.66
C VAL A 255 12.22 15.43 -9.76
N GLY A 256 11.66 15.23 -10.97
CA GLY A 256 10.28 14.73 -11.15
C GLY A 256 9.93 13.41 -10.42
N HIS A 257 10.91 12.56 -10.12
CA HIS A 257 10.72 11.34 -9.34
C HIS A 257 10.52 11.60 -7.84
N LEU A 258 11.23 12.59 -7.29
CA LEU A 258 11.08 13.03 -5.89
C LEU A 258 9.72 13.70 -5.68
N VAL A 259 9.26 14.50 -6.65
CA VAL A 259 7.96 15.20 -6.59
C VAL A 259 6.78 14.22 -6.52
N HIS A 260 6.84 13.11 -7.27
CA HIS A 260 5.86 12.02 -7.13
C HIS A 260 5.91 11.36 -5.75
N LEU A 261 7.11 11.06 -5.24
CA LEU A 261 7.29 10.37 -3.97
C LEU A 261 6.83 11.25 -2.78
N SER A 262 7.16 12.54 -2.79
CA SER A 262 6.81 13.48 -1.72
C SER A 262 5.33 13.87 -1.75
N GLY A 263 4.76 14.17 -2.92
CA GLY A 263 3.32 14.41 -3.06
C GLY A 263 2.48 13.17 -2.74
N GLY A 264 2.97 11.99 -3.12
CA GLY A 264 2.38 10.72 -2.75
C GLY A 264 2.39 10.46 -1.24
N LEU A 265 3.52 10.72 -0.58
CA LEU A 265 3.66 10.62 0.87
C LEU A 265 2.76 11.61 1.61
N ALA A 266 2.67 12.87 1.14
CA ALA A 266 1.78 13.88 1.70
C ALA A 266 0.30 13.46 1.58
N GLY A 267 -0.11 12.98 0.41
CA GLY A 267 -1.44 12.39 0.19
C GLY A 267 -1.72 11.18 1.11
N SER A 268 -0.73 10.28 1.24
CA SER A 268 -0.81 9.12 2.14
C SER A 268 -1.03 9.54 3.61
N LEU A 269 -0.35 10.60 4.05
CA LEU A 269 -0.48 11.14 5.40
C LEU A 269 -1.88 11.75 5.63
N ILE A 270 -2.40 12.50 4.66
CA ILE A 270 -3.76 13.09 4.72
C ILE A 270 -4.83 11.99 4.76
N ALA A 271 -4.68 10.92 3.95
CA ALA A 271 -5.58 9.77 4.03
C ALA A 271 -5.52 9.10 5.42
N TYR A 272 -4.32 8.90 5.96
CA TYR A 272 -4.15 8.28 7.27
C TYR A 272 -4.75 9.10 8.42
N THR A 273 -4.59 10.43 8.42
CA THR A 273 -5.18 11.29 9.48
C THR A 273 -6.71 11.30 9.40
N ILE A 274 -7.29 11.46 8.21
CA ILE A 274 -8.75 11.41 8.01
C ILE A 274 -9.33 10.06 8.46
N LEU A 275 -8.75 8.95 7.97
CA LEU A 275 -9.24 7.59 8.29
C LEU A 275 -9.08 7.26 9.78
N SER A 276 -8.01 7.74 10.42
CA SER A 276 -7.78 7.53 11.86
C SER A 276 -8.71 8.40 12.71
N ALA A 277 -9.01 9.64 12.31
CA ALA A 277 -10.01 10.49 12.98
C ALA A 277 -11.40 9.85 12.91
N VAL A 278 -11.83 9.39 11.73
CA VAL A 278 -13.12 8.68 11.55
C VAL A 278 -13.18 7.41 12.41
N LYS A 279 -12.07 6.69 12.56
CA LYS A 279 -11.99 5.51 13.43
C LYS A 279 -12.14 5.88 14.92
N LEU A 280 -11.42 6.89 15.39
CA LEU A 280 -11.50 7.37 16.79
C LEU A 280 -12.90 7.86 17.15
N ILE A 281 -13.58 8.58 16.24
CA ILE A 281 -14.98 9.03 16.43
C ILE A 281 -15.91 7.81 16.59
N LYS A 282 -15.79 6.79 15.72
CA LYS A 282 -16.59 5.56 15.81
C LYS A 282 -16.29 4.75 17.08
N GLU A 283 -15.04 4.68 17.51
CA GLU A 283 -14.64 3.98 18.74
C GLU A 283 -15.14 4.71 20.00
N ASN A 284 -15.19 6.05 19.98
CA ASN A 284 -15.73 6.84 21.10
C ASN A 284 -17.27 6.81 21.16
N ALA A 285 -17.97 6.90 20.02
CA ALA A 285 -19.43 6.70 19.98
C ALA A 285 -19.82 5.33 20.60
N LYS A 286 -19.13 4.27 20.19
CA LYS A 286 -19.28 2.92 20.75
C LYS A 286 -18.85 2.78 22.22
N LYS A 287 -18.16 3.75 22.83
CA LYS A 287 -17.97 3.78 24.29
C LYS A 287 -19.21 4.36 24.94
N VAL A 288 -19.64 5.56 24.52
CA VAL A 288 -20.84 6.23 25.05
C VAL A 288 -22.09 5.33 25.01
N GLU A 289 -22.30 4.57 23.92
CA GLU A 289 -23.39 3.59 23.83
C GLU A 289 -23.31 2.49 24.90
N ARG A 290 -22.11 1.93 25.14
CA ARG A 290 -21.87 0.91 26.18
C ARG A 290 -21.97 1.48 27.58
N ASP A 291 -21.41 2.66 27.80
CA ASP A 291 -21.43 3.34 29.10
C ASP A 291 -22.86 3.73 29.49
N LYS A 292 -23.70 4.12 28.52
CA LYS A 292 -25.14 4.26 28.71
C LYS A 292 -25.80 2.90 29.03
N ALA A 293 -25.60 1.88 28.20
CA ALA A 293 -26.20 0.55 28.42
C ALA A 293 -25.77 -0.12 29.73
N LEU A 294 -24.61 0.25 30.30
CA LEU A 294 -24.18 -0.15 31.64
C LEU A 294 -24.91 0.63 32.75
N LYS A 295 -25.12 1.94 32.59
CA LYS A 295 -25.93 2.76 33.52
C LYS A 295 -27.39 2.33 33.54
N ASP A 296 -27.99 2.12 32.36
CA ASP A 296 -29.38 1.67 32.23
C ASP A 296 -29.59 0.32 32.93
N LYS A 297 -28.61 -0.60 32.84
CA LYS A 297 -28.61 -1.88 33.59
C LYS A 297 -28.39 -1.71 35.10
N ALA A 298 -27.53 -0.80 35.52
CA ALA A 298 -27.30 -0.53 36.94
C ALA A 298 -28.57 0.03 37.60
N ALA A 299 -29.28 0.95 36.93
CA ALA A 299 -30.55 1.50 37.41
C ALA A 299 -31.63 0.41 37.54
N ALA A 300 -31.78 -0.48 36.55
CA ALA A 300 -32.74 -1.58 36.62
C ALA A 300 -32.43 -2.58 37.74
N VAL A 301 -31.15 -2.80 38.08
CA VAL A 301 -30.75 -3.61 39.23
C VAL A 301 -31.09 -2.92 40.55
N ASP A 302 -30.89 -1.61 40.66
CA ASP A 302 -31.21 -0.82 41.86
C ASP A 302 -32.73 -0.73 42.10
N GLU A 303 -33.53 -0.56 41.04
CA GLU A 303 -35.00 -0.64 41.08
C GLU A 303 -35.47 -2.04 41.52
N THR A 304 -34.85 -3.11 40.99
CA THR A 304 -35.16 -4.49 41.42
C THR A 304 -34.78 -4.72 42.88
N MET A 305 -33.61 -4.22 43.32
CA MET A 305 -33.10 -4.40 44.68
C MET A 305 -33.95 -3.65 45.71
N SER A 306 -34.31 -2.41 45.43
CA SER A 306 -35.21 -1.61 46.29
C SER A 306 -36.62 -2.20 46.35
N GLY A 307 -37.15 -2.73 45.24
CA GLY A 307 -38.40 -3.50 45.25
C GLY A 307 -38.36 -4.73 46.17
N ILE A 308 -37.28 -5.51 46.11
CA ILE A 308 -37.06 -6.66 47.01
C ILE A 308 -36.99 -6.20 48.47
N LEU A 309 -36.19 -5.18 48.79
CA LEU A 309 -36.03 -4.66 50.16
C LEU A 309 -37.35 -4.17 50.76
N ASN A 310 -38.17 -3.45 49.98
CA ASN A 310 -39.49 -3.01 50.42
C ASN A 310 -40.42 -4.20 50.71
N SER A 311 -40.47 -5.21 49.82
CA SER A 311 -41.29 -6.41 50.03
C SER A 311 -40.88 -7.22 51.27
N ALA A 312 -39.59 -7.21 51.62
CA ALA A 312 -39.09 -7.84 52.83
C ALA A 312 -39.46 -7.05 54.10
N ALA A 313 -39.45 -5.71 54.04
CA ALA A 313 -39.88 -4.86 55.15
C ALA A 313 -41.39 -4.99 55.43
N ASP A 314 -42.22 -5.06 54.39
CA ASP A 314 -43.66 -5.31 54.52
C ASP A 314 -43.93 -6.69 55.14
N ALA A 315 -43.23 -7.73 54.68
CA ALA A 315 -43.35 -9.09 55.22
C ALA A 315 -42.92 -9.17 56.70
N ALA A 316 -41.83 -8.50 57.09
CA ALA A 316 -41.41 -8.41 58.48
C ALA A 316 -42.46 -7.68 59.36
N THR A 317 -43.00 -6.57 58.86
CA THR A 317 -44.03 -5.78 59.56
C THR A 317 -45.32 -6.58 59.75
N TYR A 318 -45.72 -7.37 58.75
CA TYR A 318 -46.84 -8.31 58.85
C TYR A 318 -46.61 -9.39 59.90
N MET A 319 -45.40 -9.95 59.98
CA MET A 319 -45.06 -10.98 60.98
C MET A 319 -45.10 -10.45 62.41
N VAL A 320 -44.57 -9.24 62.68
CA VAL A 320 -44.67 -8.58 64.00
C VAL A 320 -46.14 -8.40 64.40
N LYS A 321 -46.95 -7.83 63.51
CA LYS A 321 -48.39 -7.60 63.74
C LYS A 321 -49.22 -8.90 63.88
N LYS A 322 -48.63 -10.06 63.59
CA LYS A 322 -49.22 -11.40 63.80
C LYS A 322 -48.75 -12.06 65.11
N LEU A 323 -47.66 -11.59 65.71
CA LEU A 323 -47.19 -12.02 67.04
C LEU A 323 -47.87 -11.25 68.19
N ASP A 324 -48.33 -10.02 67.92
CA ASP A 324 -49.11 -9.20 68.87
C ASP A 324 -50.60 -9.62 68.99
N LYS A 325 -50.95 -10.87 68.67
CA LYS A 325 -52.33 -11.40 68.60
C LYS A 325 -52.48 -12.82 69.12
#